data_AF-A0A3R9RDD1-F1
#
_entry.id   AF-A0A3R9RDD1-F1
#
_cell.length_a   1.000
_cell.length_b   1.000
_cell.length_c   1.000
_cell.angle_alpha   90.00
_cell.angle_beta   90.00
_cell.angle_gamma   90.00
#
_symmetry.space_group_name_H-M   'P 1'
#
loop_
_entity.id
_entity.type
_entity.pdbx_description
1 polymer ?
#
loop_
_entity_poly.entity_id
_entity_poly.type
_entity_poly.pdbx_seq_one_letter_code
_entity_poly.pdbx_strand_id
1 'polypeptide(L)'
;MQFKQVDNPRGNSKEIAGRSWIFAPAPLGTLERFEEQLKSNNVPVSVIIDMAHVCLKRNYPDITREFVSDELLDMGNMEDVLSLVTKTSGLEYTGTGKPVGESSGE
;
A
#
# COMPACT_ATOMS: atom_id res chain seq x y z
N MET A 1 19.95 -1.03 -2.98
CA MET A 1 19.88 0.21 -2.17
C MET A 1 19.25 -0.09 -0.81
N GLN A 2 19.73 0.53 0.27
CA GLN A 2 19.14 0.39 1.60
C GLN A 2 18.62 1.75 2.08
N PHE A 3 17.30 1.97 1.99
CA PHE A 3 16.66 3.16 2.59
C PHE A 3 16.69 3.06 4.11
N LYS A 4 17.03 4.18 4.77
CA LYS A 4 16.98 4.29 6.23
C LYS A 4 15.53 4.35 6.70
N GLN A 5 15.17 3.44 7.61
CA GLN A 5 13.88 3.50 8.30
C GLN A 5 13.95 4.48 9.47
N VAL A 6 12.84 5.16 9.76
CA VAL A 6 12.68 5.94 11.01
C VAL A 6 12.70 5.03 12.23
N ASP A 7 13.05 5.58 13.40
CA ASP A 7 13.23 4.79 14.64
C ASP A 7 11.94 4.12 15.13
N ASN A 8 10.78 4.74 14.86
CA ASN A 8 9.46 4.27 15.31
C ASN A 8 8.51 4.15 14.10
N PRO A 9 8.68 3.11 13.25
CA PRO A 9 7.82 2.93 12.09
C PRO A 9 6.41 2.52 12.53
N ARG A 10 5.41 2.90 11.74
CA ARG A 10 4.00 2.57 11.98
C ARG A 10 3.37 1.88 10.79
N GLY A 11 2.30 1.14 11.06
CA GLY A 11 1.49 0.46 10.05
C GLY A 11 1.85 -1.02 9.92
N ASN A 12 1.50 -1.61 8.78
CA ASN A 12 1.60 -3.05 8.58
C ASN A 12 2.79 -3.39 7.67
N SER A 13 3.38 -4.57 7.89
CA SER A 13 4.53 -5.04 7.12
C SER A 13 4.14 -6.01 6.00
N LYS A 14 4.93 -6.03 4.94
CA LYS A 14 4.88 -7.02 3.85
C LYS A 14 6.29 -7.38 3.45
N GLU A 15 6.55 -8.67 3.28
CA GLU A 15 7.80 -9.14 2.69
C GLU A 15 7.72 -9.06 1.17
N ILE A 16 8.69 -8.40 0.55
CA ILE A 16 8.84 -8.27 -0.90
C ILE A 16 10.32 -8.52 -1.21
N ALA A 17 10.59 -9.48 -2.10
CA ALA A 17 11.94 -9.87 -2.50
C ALA A 17 12.89 -10.14 -1.30
N GLY A 18 12.40 -10.82 -0.26
CA GLY A 18 13.17 -11.16 0.95
C GLY A 18 13.46 -9.98 1.88
N ARG A 19 12.81 -8.82 1.67
CA ARG A 19 12.90 -7.66 2.55
C ARG A 19 11.53 -7.28 3.11
N SER A 20 11.46 -7.06 4.42
CA SER A 20 10.26 -6.54 5.07
C SER A 20 10.14 -5.03 4.88
N TRP A 21 8.99 -4.59 4.38
CA TRP A 21 8.64 -3.19 4.18
C TRP A 21 7.44 -2.83 5.04
N ILE A 22 7.52 -1.73 5.80
CA ILE A 22 6.43 -1.26 6.67
C ILE A 22 5.71 -0.11 5.98
N PHE A 23 4.44 -0.33 5.63
CA PHE A 23 3.56 0.65 5.01
C PHE A 23 2.76 1.37 6.08
N ALA A 24 2.97 2.68 6.24
CA ALA A 24 2.17 3.49 7.17
C ALA A 24 0.75 3.72 6.62
N PRO A 25 -0.23 4.10 7.48
CA PRO A 25 -1.52 4.57 7.00
C PRO A 25 -1.36 5.78 6.07
N ALA A 26 -2.15 5.79 4.98
CA ALA A 26 -2.16 6.86 4.00
C ALA A 26 -2.59 8.20 4.66
N PRO A 27 -1.98 9.33 4.28
CA PRO A 27 -2.48 10.64 4.67
C PRO A 27 -3.89 10.88 4.13
N LEU A 28 -4.73 11.60 4.88
CA LEU A 28 -6.10 11.92 4.47
C LEU A 28 -6.16 12.63 3.11
N GLY A 29 -5.26 13.58 2.84
CA GLY A 29 -5.20 14.27 1.55
C GLY A 29 -4.81 13.36 0.37
N THR A 30 -4.19 12.20 0.62
CA THR A 30 -3.96 11.18 -0.40
C THR A 30 -5.24 10.40 -0.67
N LEU A 31 -5.99 10.06 0.38
CA LEU A 31 -7.28 9.38 0.25
C LEU A 31 -8.29 10.26 -0.50
N GLU A 32 -8.41 11.53 -0.12
CA GLU A 32 -9.27 12.52 -0.80
C GLU A 32 -8.93 12.62 -2.30
N ARG A 33 -7.64 12.66 -2.64
CA ARG A 33 -7.19 12.78 -4.04
C ARG A 33 -7.55 11.57 -4.90
N PHE A 34 -7.52 10.38 -4.33
CA PHE A 34 -7.67 9.13 -5.05
C PHE A 34 -9.00 8.42 -4.75
N GLU A 35 -9.92 9.09 -4.06
CA GLU A 35 -11.14 8.47 -3.52
C GLU A 35 -11.95 7.76 -4.63
N GLU A 36 -12.20 8.44 -5.73
CA GLU A 36 -12.98 7.91 -6.85
C GLU A 36 -12.28 6.72 -7.53
N GLN A 37 -10.96 6.80 -7.69
CA GLN A 37 -10.17 5.72 -8.29
C GLN A 37 -10.10 4.50 -7.37
N LEU A 38 -10.00 4.70 -6.05
CA LEU A 38 -9.95 3.62 -5.07
C LEU A 38 -11.29 2.89 -4.91
N LYS A 39 -12.41 3.53 -5.25
CA LYS A 39 -13.73 2.90 -5.35
C LYS A 39 -13.93 2.07 -6.63
N SER A 40 -13.05 2.23 -7.62
CA SER A 40 -13.13 1.50 -8.88
C SER A 40 -12.65 0.06 -8.72
N ASN A 41 -13.30 -0.87 -9.43
CA ASN A 41 -12.80 -2.24 -9.57
C ASN A 41 -11.49 -2.34 -10.36
N ASN A 42 -11.12 -1.29 -11.08
CA ASN A 42 -9.89 -1.24 -11.88
C ASN A 42 -9.08 -0.01 -11.47
N VAL A 43 -8.40 -0.11 -10.32
CA VAL A 43 -7.54 0.96 -9.81
C VAL A 43 -6.35 1.15 -10.75
N PRO A 44 -6.08 2.37 -11.26
CA PRO A 44 -4.95 2.61 -12.13
C PRO A 44 -3.61 2.26 -11.46
N VAL A 45 -2.69 1.64 -12.20
CA VAL A 45 -1.34 1.29 -11.72
C VAL A 45 -0.62 2.50 -11.11
N SER A 46 -0.77 3.68 -11.70
CA SER A 46 -0.19 4.91 -11.16
C SER A 46 -0.68 5.26 -9.75
N VAL A 47 -1.96 5.02 -9.45
CA VAL A 47 -2.55 5.24 -8.13
C VAL A 47 -1.99 4.24 -7.11
N ILE A 48 -1.79 2.99 -7.52
CA ILE A 48 -1.21 1.95 -6.67
C ILE A 48 0.23 2.31 -6.28
N ILE A 49 1.03 2.73 -7.26
CA ILE A 49 2.41 3.21 -7.04
C ILE A 49 2.41 4.41 -6.10
N ASP A 50 1.55 5.40 -6.34
CA ASP A 50 1.51 6.63 -5.53
C ASP A 50 1.06 6.35 -4.10
N MET A 51 0.07 5.49 -3.91
CA MET A 51 -0.39 5.04 -2.59
C MET A 51 0.73 4.31 -1.84
N ALA A 52 1.38 3.34 -2.47
CA ALA A 52 2.50 2.61 -1.88
C ALA A 52 3.64 3.55 -1.51
N HIS A 53 4.03 4.45 -2.42
CA HIS A 53 5.11 5.42 -2.20
C HIS A 53 4.81 6.34 -1.03
N VAL A 54 3.62 6.94 -0.97
CA VAL A 54 3.25 7.86 0.12
C VAL A 54 3.24 7.14 1.48
N CYS A 55 2.73 5.91 1.51
CA CYS A 55 2.71 5.09 2.72
C CYS A 55 4.12 4.70 3.18
N LEU A 56 5.01 4.32 2.26
CA LEU A 56 6.41 3.97 2.57
C LEU A 56 7.21 5.21 2.98
N LYS A 57 7.06 6.34 2.29
CA LYS A 57 7.84 7.57 2.55
C LYS A 57 7.70 8.08 3.98
N ARG A 58 6.60 7.76 4.65
CA ARG A 58 6.36 8.09 6.08
C ARG A 58 7.29 7.34 7.03
N ASN A 59 7.76 6.15 6.63
CA ASN A 59 8.70 5.33 7.40
C ASN A 59 10.11 5.33 6.78
N TYR A 60 10.25 5.66 5.49
CA TYR A 60 11.50 5.70 4.74
C TYR A 60 11.60 7.03 3.97
N PRO A 61 12.03 8.14 4.60
CA PRO A 61 11.94 9.49 4.02
C PRO A 61 12.60 9.67 2.65
N ASP A 62 13.68 8.92 2.41
CA ASP A 62 14.48 8.98 1.18
C ASP A 62 13.99 8.02 0.09
N ILE A 63 12.92 7.25 0.33
CA ILE A 63 12.36 6.36 -0.71
C ILE A 63 11.78 7.19 -1.85
N THR A 64 12.15 6.82 -3.07
CA THR A 64 11.71 7.51 -4.27
C THR A 64 10.51 6.79 -4.89
N ARG A 65 9.73 7.53 -5.67
CA ARG A 65 8.59 6.95 -6.37
C ARG A 65 9.07 5.97 -7.45
N GLU A 66 10.17 6.32 -8.10
CA GLU A 66 10.85 5.54 -9.14
C GLU A 66 11.31 4.20 -8.60
N PHE A 67 11.90 4.15 -7.40
CA PHE A 67 12.24 2.87 -6.77
C PHE A 67 10.99 2.01 -6.51
N VAL A 68 9.89 2.63 -6.09
CA VAL A 68 8.64 1.90 -5.85
C VAL A 68 8.08 1.32 -7.15
N SER A 69 8.13 2.06 -8.26
CA SER A 69 7.61 1.60 -9.55
C SER A 69 8.52 0.63 -10.29
N ASP A 70 9.83 0.84 -10.23
CA ASP A 70 10.77 0.18 -11.13
C ASP A 70 11.43 -1.05 -10.49
N GLU A 71 11.51 -1.07 -9.15
CA GLU A 71 12.28 -2.08 -8.41
C GLU A 71 11.46 -2.82 -7.34
N LEU A 72 10.42 -2.20 -6.76
CA LEU A 72 9.68 -2.77 -5.63
C LEU A 72 8.36 -3.43 -6.04
N LEU A 73 7.55 -2.75 -6.84
CA LEU A 73 6.24 -3.24 -7.24
C LEU A 73 6.29 -3.86 -8.63
N ASP A 74 5.58 -4.97 -8.76
CA ASP A 74 5.38 -5.66 -10.02
C ASP A 74 3.96 -6.24 -10.09
N MET A 75 3.63 -6.88 -11.22
CA MET A 75 2.32 -7.52 -11.42
C MET A 75 2.04 -8.64 -10.41
N GLY A 76 3.07 -9.25 -9.81
CA GLY A 76 2.93 -10.33 -8.84
C GLY A 76 2.59 -9.86 -7.43
N ASN A 77 2.84 -8.59 -7.10
CA ASN A 77 2.61 -8.06 -5.75
C ASN A 77 1.71 -6.81 -5.67
N MET A 78 1.35 -6.19 -6.80
CA MET A 78 0.64 -4.90 -6.81
C MET A 78 -0.73 -4.93 -6.13
N GLU A 79 -1.53 -6.01 -6.31
CA GLU A 79 -2.86 -6.13 -5.70
C GLU A 79 -2.77 -6.34 -4.18
N ASP A 80 -1.82 -7.17 -3.75
CA ASP A 80 -1.50 -7.40 -2.34
C ASP A 80 -1.11 -6.10 -1.64
N VAL A 81 -0.25 -5.30 -2.28
CA VAL A 81 0.19 -4.02 -1.74
C VAL A 81 -0.96 -3.03 -1.69
N LEU A 82 -1.78 -2.94 -2.75
CA LEU A 82 -2.98 -2.09 -2.74
C LEU A 82 -3.94 -2.47 -1.61
N SER A 83 -4.20 -3.77 -1.42
CA SER A 83 -5.02 -4.28 -0.33
C SER A 83 -4.46 -3.90 1.03
N LEU A 84 -3.15 -4.09 1.22
CA LEU A 84 -2.44 -3.75 2.46
C LEU A 84 -2.56 -2.26 2.79
N VAL A 85 -2.24 -1.36 1.85
CA VAL A 85 -2.24 0.09 2.11
C VAL A 85 -3.66 0.62 2.35
N THR A 86 -4.65 0.05 1.68
CA THR A 86 -6.07 0.42 1.84
C THR A 86 -6.56 -0.01 3.23
N LYS A 87 -6.34 -1.27 3.62
CA LYS A 87 -6.66 -1.79 4.97
C LYS A 87 -5.94 -1.03 6.09
N THR A 88 -4.64 -0.77 5.91
CA THR A 88 -3.84 -0.02 6.89
C THR A 88 -4.36 1.41 7.07
N SER A 89 -5.06 1.95 6.08
CA SER A 89 -5.68 3.27 6.11
C SER A 89 -7.13 3.25 6.60
N GLY A 90 -7.64 2.09 7.05
CA GLY A 90 -9.01 1.93 7.53
C GLY A 90 -10.06 1.89 6.42
N LEU A 91 -9.66 1.57 5.19
CA LEU A 91 -10.55 1.44 4.04
C LEU A 91 -10.72 -0.05 3.68
N GLU A 92 -11.91 -0.41 3.22
CA GLU A 92 -12.21 -1.73 2.68
C GLU A 92 -11.84 -1.79 1.19
N TYR A 93 -10.89 -2.65 0.83
CA TYR A 93 -10.59 -2.98 -0.57
C TYR A 93 -11.14 -4.36 -0.90
N THR A 94 -12.14 -4.43 -1.78
CA THR A 94 -12.82 -5.69 -2.11
C THR A 94 -12.15 -6.49 -3.23
N GLY A 95 -11.17 -5.91 -3.94
CA GLY A 95 -10.44 -6.54 -5.04
C GLY A 95 -11.32 -7.04 -6.20
N THR A 96 -10.69 -7.45 -7.31
CA THR A 96 -11.36 -8.19 -8.37
C THR A 96 -11.27 -9.69 -8.10
N GLY A 97 -11.97 -10.16 -7.06
CA GLY A 97 -12.26 -11.59 -6.88
C GLY A 97 -11.74 -12.27 -5.60
N LYS A 98 -12.44 -12.05 -4.49
CA LYS A 98 -13.06 -13.09 -3.64
C LYS A 98 -13.85 -12.39 -2.52
N PRO A 99 -15.08 -12.84 -2.18
CA PRO A 99 -15.80 -12.29 -1.05
C PRO A 99 -15.04 -12.65 0.23
N VAL A 100 -14.80 -11.67 1.09
CA VAL A 100 -14.35 -11.90 2.47
C VAL A 100 -15.59 -12.34 3.25
N GLY A 101 -15.87 -13.64 3.20
CA GLY A 101 -16.66 -14.31 4.22
C GLY A 101 -15.72 -14.68 5.36
N GLU A 102 -15.96 -14.11 6.53
CA GLU A 102 -16.01 -14.76 7.84
C GLU A 102 -15.89 -13.69 8.93
N SER A 103 -17.05 -13.09 9.24
CA SER A 103 -17.33 -12.61 10.59
C SER A 103 -17.55 -13.85 11.46
N SER A 104 -16.52 -14.31 12.15
CA SER A 104 -16.71 -15.27 13.25
C SER A 104 -17.45 -14.54 14.36
N GLY A 105 -18.76 -14.78 14.43
CA GLY A 105 -19.46 -14.75 15.70
C GLY A 105 -19.12 -16.01 16.46
N GLU A 106 -18.70 -15.84 17.71
CA GLU A 106 -19.04 -16.63 18.90
C GLU A 106 -18.57 -15.85 20.14
#